data_AF-A0ABD1BL52-F1
#
_entry.id   AF-A0ABD1BL52-F1
#
_cell.length_a   1.000
_cell.length_b   1.000
_cell.length_c   1.000
_cell.angle_alpha   90.00
_cell.angle_beta   90.00
_cell.angle_gamma   90.00
#
_symmetry.space_group_name_H-M   'P 1'
#
loop_
_entity.id
_entity.type
_entity.pdbx_description
1 polymer ?
#
loop_
_entity_poly.entity_id
_entity_poly.type
_entity_poly.pdbx_seq_one_letter_code
_entity_poly.pdbx_strand_id
1 'polypeptide(L)'
;MLLVGLHQRWFKGIDYLTTPDGCVDSHIAVSVVTSRQYNDETEEVDSLIYMGQGKTNQKLEGGNLALEASQRIGNEVRVIRGEEDPNN
;
A
#
# COMPACT_ATOMS: atom_id res chain seq x y z
N MET A 1 10.36 -8.23 -4.85
CA MET A 1 9.63 -8.77 -3.68
C MET A 1 8.71 -9.93 -4.01
N LEU A 2 8.24 -10.05 -5.27
CA LEU A 2 7.30 -11.09 -5.69
C LEU A 2 7.76 -12.52 -5.38
N LEU A 3 9.03 -12.84 -5.65
CA LEU A 3 9.55 -14.21 -5.49
C LEU A 3 9.35 -14.77 -4.08
N VAL A 4 9.54 -13.93 -3.06
CA VAL A 4 9.41 -14.32 -1.64
C VAL A 4 8.01 -14.03 -1.09
N GLY A 5 7.09 -13.51 -1.91
CA GLY A 5 5.71 -13.22 -1.52
C GLY A 5 5.53 -12.01 -0.59
N LEU A 6 6.58 -11.21 -0.34
CA LEU A 6 6.51 -10.06 0.57
C LEU A 6 5.53 -8.98 0.06
N HIS A 7 5.53 -8.76 -1.25
CA HIS A 7 4.65 -7.84 -2.00
C HIS A 7 4.48 -8.40 -3.42
N GLN A 8 3.24 -8.72 -3.82
CA GLN A 8 2.95 -9.48 -5.05
C GLN A 8 2.76 -8.60 -6.29
N ARG A 9 2.70 -7.28 -6.15
CA ARG A 9 2.59 -6.35 -7.28
C ARG A 9 3.97 -5.91 -7.74
N TRP A 10 4.23 -5.96 -9.04
CA TRP A 10 5.49 -5.44 -9.59
C TRP A 10 5.51 -3.92 -9.51
N PHE A 11 4.49 -3.26 -10.08
CA PHE A 11 4.49 -1.81 -10.32
C PHE A 11 3.52 -1.01 -9.44
N LYS A 12 2.70 -1.68 -8.62
CA LYS A 12 1.74 -0.97 -7.76
C LYS A 12 2.32 -0.85 -6.37
N GLY A 13 2.18 0.33 -5.76
CA GLY A 13 2.62 0.55 -4.38
C GLY A 13 1.76 -0.17 -3.35
N ILE A 14 0.49 -0.47 -3.66
CA ILE A 14 -0.45 -1.13 -2.74
C ILE A 14 -0.73 -2.56 -3.23
N ASP A 15 -0.51 -3.53 -2.34
CA ASP A 15 -0.94 -4.91 -2.51
C ASP A 15 -2.09 -5.24 -1.56
N TYR A 16 -3.06 -5.98 -2.07
CA TYR A 16 -4.28 -6.33 -1.36
C TYR A 16 -4.80 -7.69 -1.82
N LEU A 17 -5.48 -8.36 -0.89
CA LEU A 17 -6.19 -9.61 -1.14
C LEU A 17 -7.66 -9.30 -1.43
N THR A 18 -8.27 -10.16 -2.25
CA THR A 18 -9.71 -10.13 -2.50
C THR A 18 -10.33 -11.33 -1.80
N THR A 19 -11.32 -11.10 -0.94
CA THR A 19 -12.13 -12.16 -0.35
C THR A 19 -13.33 -12.47 -1.26
N PRO A 20 -13.97 -13.64 -1.12
CA PRO A 20 -15.11 -14.02 -1.94
C PRO A 20 -16.24 -12.96 -1.92
N ASP A 21 -16.90 -12.80 -3.06
CA ASP A 21 -17.99 -11.84 -3.23
C ASP A 21 -19.08 -12.03 -2.16
N GLY A 22 -19.48 -10.93 -1.52
CA GLY A 22 -20.53 -10.90 -0.49
C GLY A 22 -20.02 -10.72 0.95
N CYS A 23 -18.70 -10.75 1.19
CA CYS A 23 -18.13 -10.30 2.45
C CYS A 23 -18.09 -8.76 2.50
N VAL A 24 -18.49 -8.19 3.64
CA VAL A 24 -18.15 -6.80 3.98
C VAL A 24 -16.62 -6.69 3.99
N ASP A 25 -16.06 -5.63 3.41
CA ASP A 25 -14.62 -5.44 3.23
C ASP A 25 -13.97 -6.50 2.32
N SER A 26 -14.50 -6.65 1.10
CA SER A 26 -14.02 -7.65 0.11
C SER A 26 -12.56 -7.46 -0.32
N HIS A 27 -11.94 -6.33 0.01
CA HIS A 27 -10.53 -6.04 -0.24
C HIS A 27 -9.80 -5.68 1.04
N ILE A 28 -8.68 -6.36 1.29
CA ILE A 28 -7.86 -6.15 2.49
C ILE A 28 -6.44 -5.81 2.03
N ALA A 29 -5.95 -4.62 2.36
CA ALA A 29 -4.57 -4.25 2.11
C ALA A 29 -3.62 -5.11 2.96
N VAL A 30 -2.54 -5.59 2.36
CA VAL A 30 -1.55 -6.45 3.03
C VAL A 30 -0.15 -5.86 3.04
N SER A 31 0.19 -5.02 2.07
CA SER A 31 1.45 -4.29 2.09
C SER A 31 1.42 -3.03 1.23
N VAL A 32 2.20 -2.03 1.64
CA VAL A 32 2.49 -0.83 0.88
C VAL A 32 3.99 -0.68 0.65
N VAL A 33 4.34 -0.10 -0.49
CA VAL A 33 5.71 0.27 -0.87
C VAL A 33 5.75 1.77 -1.07
N THR A 34 6.65 2.45 -0.36
CA THR A 34 7.05 3.83 -0.64
C THR A 34 8.47 3.84 -1.16
N SER A 35 8.71 4.57 -2.24
CA SER A 35 10.03 4.73 -2.87
C SER A 35 10.51 6.18 -2.86
N ARG A 36 9.86 7.05 -2.05
CA ARG A 36 10.07 8.52 -2.02
C ARG A 36 9.84 9.24 -3.37
N GLN A 37 9.33 8.54 -4.38
CA GLN A 37 9.02 9.11 -5.70
C GLN A 37 7.67 9.87 -5.73
N TYR A 38 6.88 9.69 -4.68
CA TYR A 38 5.63 10.40 -4.45
C TYR A 38 5.79 11.34 -3.26
N ASN A 39 4.83 12.24 -3.07
CA ASN A 39 4.81 13.16 -1.91
C ASN A 39 4.41 12.42 -0.60
N ASP A 40 4.98 11.24 -0.37
CA ASP A 40 4.86 10.53 0.89
C ASP A 40 5.79 11.19 1.92
N GLU A 41 5.30 11.44 3.13
CA GLU A 41 6.13 11.92 4.24
C GLU A 41 6.71 10.70 4.97
N THR A 42 8.01 10.47 4.77
CA THR A 42 8.71 9.24 5.19
C THR A 42 9.81 9.50 6.23
N GLU A 43 9.95 10.72 6.73
CA GLU A 43 11.03 11.09 7.66
C GLU A 43 10.83 10.49 9.06
N GLU A 44 9.58 10.28 9.46
CA GLU A 44 9.23 9.68 10.74
C GLU A 44 9.36 8.15 10.69
N VAL A 45 9.96 7.55 11.73
CA VAL A 45 10.17 6.10 11.81
C VAL A 45 8.87 5.37 12.10
N ASP A 46 8.11 5.88 13.07
CA ASP A 46 6.90 5.25 13.63
C ASP A 46 5.62 5.62 12.89
N SER A 47 5.69 6.60 11.99
CA SER A 47 4.54 7.03 11.19
C SER A 47 4.87 7.12 9.71
N LEU A 48 3.83 7.10 8.89
CA LEU A 48 3.94 7.23 7.45
C LEU A 48 2.69 7.91 6.93
N ILE A 49 2.84 9.03 6.24
CA ILE A 49 1.78 9.59 5.41
C ILE A 49 1.97 9.02 4.01
N TYR A 50 1.09 8.09 3.65
CA TYR A 50 1.15 7.37 2.38
C TYR A 50 0.09 7.89 1.41
N MET A 51 0.51 8.34 0.21
CA MET A 51 -0.41 8.80 -0.81
C MET A 51 -1.07 7.61 -1.54
N GLY A 52 -2.39 7.67 -1.70
CA GLY A 52 -3.14 6.69 -2.48
C GLY A 52 -2.68 6.59 -3.93
N GLN A 53 -3.05 5.50 -4.61
CA GLN A 53 -2.74 5.32 -6.02
C GLN A 53 -3.61 6.23 -6.92
N GLY A 54 -3.00 6.80 -7.96
CA GLY A 54 -3.65 7.63 -8.98
C GLY A 54 -2.99 9.00 -9.13
N LYS A 55 -3.08 9.62 -10.30
CA LYS A 55 -2.41 10.91 -10.60
C LYS A 55 -3.29 12.13 -10.33
N THR A 56 -4.55 12.08 -10.76
CA THR A 56 -5.50 13.19 -10.66
C THR A 56 -6.88 12.65 -10.30
N ASN A 57 -7.60 13.36 -9.42
CA ASN A 57 -8.91 12.95 -8.91
C ASN A 57 -8.93 11.49 -8.48
N GLN A 58 -8.06 11.15 -7.51
CA GLN A 58 -7.95 9.80 -6.99
C GLN A 58 -9.32 9.30 -6.54
N LYS A 59 -9.62 8.04 -6.89
CA LYS A 59 -10.88 7.38 -6.58
C LYS A 59 -10.68 6.38 -5.46
N LEU A 60 -11.75 6.18 -4.69
CA LEU A 60 -11.81 5.13 -3.67
C LEU A 60 -12.09 3.78 -4.34
N GLU A 61 -11.09 3.24 -5.03
CA GLU A 61 -11.19 1.97 -5.78
C GLU A 61 -9.87 1.18 -5.70
N GLY A 62 -9.94 -0.13 -5.91
CA GLY A 62 -8.77 -1.01 -5.90
C GLY A 62 -7.98 -0.90 -4.59
N GLY A 63 -6.68 -0.56 -4.69
CA GLY A 63 -5.81 -0.45 -3.53
C GLY A 63 -6.23 0.65 -2.54
N ASN A 64 -6.81 1.76 -3.02
CA ASN A 64 -7.28 2.83 -2.13
C ASN A 64 -8.47 2.35 -1.30
N LEU A 65 -9.40 1.64 -1.93
CA LEU A 65 -10.54 1.02 -1.23
C LEU A 65 -10.06 -0.05 -0.23
N ALA A 66 -9.02 -0.82 -0.60
CA ALA A 66 -8.44 -1.83 0.29
C ALA A 66 -7.78 -1.21 1.54
N LEU A 67 -7.12 -0.05 1.42
CA LEU A 67 -6.55 0.66 2.57
C LEU A 67 -7.63 1.19 3.51
N GLU A 68 -8.71 1.75 2.96
CA GLU A 68 -9.85 2.25 3.74
C GLU A 68 -10.59 1.11 4.46
N ALA A 69 -10.79 -0.01 3.78
CA ALA A 69 -11.32 -1.23 4.41
C ALA A 69 -10.39 -1.76 5.52
N SER A 70 -9.08 -1.78 5.29
CA SER A 70 -8.11 -2.21 6.30
C SER A 70 -8.08 -1.30 7.54
N GLN A 71 -8.32 0.00 7.38
CA GLN A 71 -8.51 0.91 8.50
C GLN A 71 -9.73 0.53 9.34
N ARG A 72 -10.86 0.18 8.71
CA ARG A 72 -12.07 -0.25 9.41
C ARG A 72 -11.89 -1.58 10.14
N ILE A 73 -11.28 -2.57 9.47
CA ILE A 73 -11.06 -3.91 10.02
C ILE A 73 -9.99 -3.89 11.12
N GLY A 74 -9.01 -2.98 11.01
CA GLY A 74 -7.88 -2.88 11.94
C GLY A 74 -6.81 -3.95 11.71
N ASN A 75 -6.66 -4.46 10.48
CA ASN A 75 -5.60 -5.42 10.18
C ASN A 75 -4.24 -4.72 10.00
N GLU A 76 -3.17 -5.46 10.25
CA GLU A 76 -1.82 -4.99 9.99
C GLU A 76 -1.54 -4.92 8.47
N VAL A 77 -0.82 -3.88 8.06
CA VAL A 77 -0.35 -3.67 6.69
C VAL A 77 1.16 -3.51 6.74
N ARG A 78 1.90 -4.36 6.02
CA ARG A 78 3.37 -4.27 5.99
C ARG A 78 3.80 -3.00 5.25
N VAL A 79 4.77 -2.28 5.79
CA VAL A 79 5.35 -1.08 5.15
C VAL A 79 6.76 -1.41 4.65
N ILE A 80 7.04 -1.09 3.39
CA ILE A 80 8.34 -1.33 2.76
C ILE A 80 8.85 0.01 2.24
N ARG A 81 9.95 0.49 2.84
CA ARG A 81 10.58 1.78 2.49
C ARG A 81 11.77 1.52 1.59
N GLY A 82 11.70 2.02 0.35
CA GLY A 82 12.82 2.07 -0.57
C GLY A 82 13.70 3.27 -0.24
N GLU A 83 15.01 3.03 -0.20
CA GLU A 83 16.04 4.06 0.00
C GLU A 83 16.87 4.18 -1.29
N GLU A 84 17.41 5.37 -1.54
CA GLU A 84 18.40 5.54 -2.60
C GLU A 84 19.69 4.80 -2.20
N ASP A 85 20.35 4.19 -3.20
CA ASP A 85 21.68 3.62 -2.97
C ASP A 85 22.64 4.79 -2.70
N PRO A 86 23.35 4.81 -1.56
CA PRO A 86 24.29 5.89 -1.24
C PRO A 86 25.47 5.99 -2.22
N ASN A 87 25.64 5.00 -3.10
CA ASN A 87 26.70 4.97 -4.11
C ASN A 87 26.22 5.40 -5.51
N ASN A 88 24.96 5.82 -5.65
CA ASN A 88 24.39 6.32 -6.90
C ASN A 88 24.50 7.85 -7.00
#